data_AF-A0A2U9T4B0-F1
#
_entry.id   AF-A0A2U9T4B0-F1
#
_cell.length_a   1.000
_cell.length_b   1.000
_cell.length_c   1.000
_cell.angle_alpha   90.00
_cell.angle_beta   90.00
_cell.angle_gamma   90.00
#
_symmetry.space_group_name_H-M   'P 1'
#
loop_
_entity.id
_entity.type
_entity.pdbx_description
1 polymer ?
#
loop_
_entity_poly.entity_id
_entity_poly.type
_entity_poly.pdbx_seq_one_letter_code
_entity_poly.pdbx_strand_id
1 'polypeptide(L)'
;MIAFAQQGGPGGMAAQMAEIGGMMHATAKTCGGYSEQELATMKQQQKAVHLQRGLDAASFEQAFARAETKIAQRWATMSAAQRDQACADIREQIAATAAAAR
;
A
#
# COMPACT_ATOMS: atom_id res chain seq x y z
N MET A 1 -28.41 17.21 -18.23
CA MET A 1 -27.51 16.19 -18.82
C MET A 1 -26.34 16.01 -17.86
N ILE A 2 -25.94 14.75 -17.64
CA ILE A 2 -25.26 14.23 -16.45
C ILE A 2 -23.80 14.72 -16.33
N ALA A 3 -23.40 15.02 -15.10
CA ALA A 3 -22.06 15.47 -14.70
C ALA A 3 -21.01 14.37 -14.87
N PHE A 4 -19.96 14.66 -15.66
CA PHE A 4 -18.73 13.88 -15.67
C PHE A 4 -17.81 14.41 -14.56
N ALA A 5 -17.88 13.78 -13.39
CA ALA A 5 -16.93 14.00 -12.31
C ALA A 5 -15.56 13.47 -12.75
N GLN A 6 -14.70 14.38 -13.21
CA GLN A 6 -13.28 14.15 -13.45
C GLN A 6 -12.60 13.96 -12.08
N GLN A 7 -12.73 12.77 -11.49
CA GLN A 7 -11.96 12.38 -10.31
C GLN A 7 -10.54 11.98 -10.77
N GLY A 8 -9.77 12.98 -11.21
CA GLY A 8 -8.44 12.79 -11.78
C GLY A 8 -7.55 14.01 -11.57
N GLY A 9 -7.60 14.61 -10.38
CA GLY A 9 -6.61 15.61 -9.97
C GLY A 9 -5.31 14.94 -9.48
N PRO A 10 -4.16 15.64 -9.48
CA PRO A 10 -2.88 15.11 -9.00
C PRO A 10 -2.93 14.50 -7.58
N GLY A 11 -3.86 14.97 -6.73
CA GLY A 11 -4.12 14.38 -5.40
C GLY A 11 -4.79 13.00 -5.41
N GLY A 12 -5.60 12.67 -6.43
CA GLY A 12 -6.28 11.37 -6.55
C GLY A 12 -5.31 10.25 -6.88
N MET A 13 -4.35 10.50 -7.78
CA MET A 13 -3.30 9.54 -8.10
C MET A 13 -2.30 9.36 -6.95
N ALA A 14 -2.00 10.43 -6.21
CA ALA A 14 -1.20 10.33 -4.99
C ALA A 14 -1.90 9.50 -3.90
N ALA A 15 -3.20 9.70 -3.68
CA ALA A 15 -3.97 8.90 -2.72
C ALA A 15 -4.03 7.42 -3.11
N GLN A 16 -4.19 7.11 -4.40
CA GLN A 16 -4.22 5.74 -4.90
C GLN A 16 -2.87 5.04 -4.71
N MET A 17 -1.76 5.73 -4.92
CA MET A 17 -0.42 5.20 -4.69
C MET A 17 -0.13 4.98 -3.18
N ALA A 18 -0.64 5.86 -2.32
CA ALA A 18 -0.58 5.66 -0.87
C ALA A 18 -1.39 4.43 -0.43
N GLU A 19 -2.54 4.18 -1.05
CA GLU A 19 -3.37 2.99 -0.79
C GLU A 19 -2.65 1.70 -1.23
N ILE A 20 -2.05 1.69 -2.42
CA ILE A 20 -1.22 0.56 -2.89
C ILE A 20 -0.04 0.31 -1.94
N GLY A 21 0.60 1.38 -1.48
CA GLY A 21 1.64 1.36 -0.47
C GLY A 21 1.24 0.71 0.85
N GLY A 22 0.13 1.20 1.42
CA GLY A 22 -0.45 0.64 2.64
C GLY A 22 -0.86 -0.83 2.47
N MET A 23 -1.37 -1.22 1.30
CA MET A 23 -1.74 -2.61 1.04
C MET A 23 -0.54 -3.56 0.99
N MET A 24 0.54 -3.16 0.30
CA MET A 24 1.77 -3.93 0.25
C MET A 24 2.41 -4.03 1.63
N HIS A 25 2.45 -2.93 2.39
CA HIS A 25 2.99 -2.89 3.74
C HIS A 25 2.21 -3.80 4.71
N ALA A 26 0.89 -3.71 4.73
CA ALA A 26 0.03 -4.54 5.58
C ALA A 26 0.16 -6.03 5.23
N THR A 27 0.27 -6.35 3.94
CA THR A 27 0.41 -7.73 3.51
C THR A 27 1.81 -8.28 3.82
N ALA A 28 2.86 -7.48 3.59
CA ALA A 28 4.23 -7.82 3.97
C ALA A 28 4.38 -8.07 5.49
N LYS A 29 3.72 -7.26 6.32
CA LYS A 29 3.64 -7.48 7.77
C LYS A 29 3.06 -8.85 8.10
N THR A 30 2.05 -9.27 7.35
CA THR A 30 1.30 -10.50 7.61
C THR A 30 1.99 -11.75 7.04
N CYS A 31 2.64 -11.62 5.88
CA CYS A 31 3.30 -12.70 5.18
C CYS A 31 4.71 -13.02 5.68
N GLY A 32 5.30 -12.12 6.47
CA GLY A 32 6.72 -12.16 6.80
C GLY A 32 7.59 -11.79 5.58
N GLY A 33 8.69 -11.09 5.83
CA GLY A 33 9.62 -10.65 4.78
C GLY A 33 10.26 -9.29 5.04
N TYR A 34 9.65 -8.48 5.91
CA TYR A 34 10.22 -7.24 6.43
C TYR A 34 9.96 -7.16 7.93
N SER A 35 10.93 -6.65 8.68
CA SER A 35 10.77 -6.28 10.09
C SER A 35 9.81 -5.10 10.25
N GLU A 36 9.23 -4.94 11.44
CA GLU A 36 8.38 -3.78 11.74
C GLU A 36 9.11 -2.44 11.53
N GLN A 37 10.43 -2.43 11.73
CA GLN A 37 11.26 -1.24 11.53
C GLN A 37 11.48 -0.91 10.05
N GLU A 38 11.68 -1.91 9.20
CA GLU A 38 11.76 -1.73 7.73
C GLU A 38 10.43 -1.23 7.18
N LEU A 39 9.33 -1.83 7.63
CA LEU A 39 7.97 -1.42 7.31
C LEU A 39 7.72 0.04 7.73
N ALA A 40 8.04 0.42 8.96
CA ALA A 40 7.92 1.80 9.43
C ALA A 40 8.77 2.78 8.58
N THR A 41 9.98 2.37 8.18
CA THR A 41 10.85 3.16 7.30
C THR A 41 10.21 3.38 5.93
N MET A 42 9.66 2.32 5.32
CA MET A 42 8.96 2.41 4.04
C MET A 42 7.73 3.32 4.12
N LYS A 43 6.95 3.24 5.20
CA LYS A 43 5.82 4.14 5.44
C LYS A 43 6.28 5.61 5.48
N GLN A 44 7.37 5.92 6.19
CA GLN A 44 7.91 7.27 6.25
C GLN A 44 8.42 7.76 4.88
N GLN A 45 9.08 6.89 4.10
CA GLN A 45 9.50 7.22 2.74
C GLN A 45 8.30 7.53 1.83
N GLN A 46 7.25 6.72 1.88
CA GLN A 46 6.01 7.00 1.14
C GLN A 46 5.39 8.31 1.56
N LYS A 47 5.28 8.55 2.87
CA LYS A 47 4.77 9.82 3.41
C LYS A 47 5.54 11.00 2.83
N ALA A 48 6.87 10.97 2.86
CA ALA A 48 7.70 12.05 2.34
C ALA A 48 7.44 12.32 0.84
N VAL A 49 7.34 11.28 0.02
CA VAL A 49 7.03 11.42 -1.42
C VAL A 49 5.63 12.02 -1.64
N HIS A 50 4.64 11.62 -0.84
CA HIS A 50 3.28 12.16 -0.96
C HIS A 50 3.16 13.60 -0.49
N LEU A 51 3.88 13.97 0.59
CA LEU A 51 3.97 15.35 1.06
C LEU A 51 4.56 16.27 -0.01
N GLN A 52 5.62 15.84 -0.69
CA GLN A 52 6.21 16.58 -1.82
C GLN A 52 5.23 16.76 -3.00
N ARG A 53 4.22 15.90 -3.11
CA ARG A 53 3.18 15.93 -4.15
C ARG A 53 1.91 16.66 -3.72
N GLY A 54 1.93 17.34 -2.56
CA GLY A 54 0.84 18.19 -2.09
C GLY A 54 -0.27 17.46 -1.32
N LEU A 55 -0.08 16.19 -0.96
CA LEU A 55 -0.94 15.54 0.03
C LEU A 55 -0.47 15.95 1.42
N ASP A 56 -1.36 16.41 2.31
CA ASP A 56 -0.96 16.72 3.68
C ASP A 56 -0.73 15.45 4.52
N ALA A 57 -0.01 15.62 5.63
CA ALA A 57 0.38 14.51 6.50
C ALA A 57 -0.82 13.77 7.09
N ALA A 58 -1.88 14.48 7.47
CA ALA A 58 -3.06 13.88 8.11
C ALA A 58 -3.85 13.05 7.08
N SER A 59 -4.02 13.57 5.87
CA SER A 59 -4.64 12.85 4.76
C SER A 59 -3.88 11.58 4.40
N PHE A 60 -2.53 11.63 4.39
CA PHE A 60 -1.70 10.43 4.20
C PHE A 60 -1.94 9.39 5.31
N GLU A 61 -1.84 9.78 6.58
CA GLU A 61 -2.02 8.85 7.70
C GLU A 61 -3.41 8.20 7.70
N GLN A 62 -4.45 8.98 7.41
CA GLN A 62 -5.81 8.44 7.28
C GLN A 62 -5.94 7.46 6.11
N ALA A 63 -5.36 7.78 4.95
CA ALA A 63 -5.39 6.90 3.78
C ALA A 63 -4.63 5.58 4.08
N PHE A 64 -3.48 5.67 4.72
CA PHE A 64 -2.67 4.53 5.11
C PHE A 64 -3.43 3.62 6.10
N ALA A 65 -4.01 4.20 7.16
CA ALA A 65 -4.77 3.45 8.16
C ALA A 65 -6.03 2.77 7.57
N ARG A 66 -6.71 3.42 6.62
CA ARG A 66 -7.82 2.81 5.87
C ARG A 66 -7.35 1.61 5.05
N ALA A 67 -6.20 1.72 4.38
CA ALA A 67 -5.62 0.62 3.61
C ALA A 67 -5.26 -0.58 4.50
N GLU A 68 -4.65 -0.34 5.67
CA GLU A 68 -4.33 -1.39 6.65
C GLU A 68 -5.60 -2.10 7.14
N THR A 69 -6.64 -1.35 7.49
CA THR A 69 -7.92 -1.90 7.95
C THR A 69 -8.57 -2.76 6.87
N LYS A 70 -8.60 -2.29 5.62
CA LYS A 70 -9.18 -3.00 4.47
C LYS A 70 -8.46 -4.32 4.20
N ILE A 71 -7.12 -4.34 4.29
CA ILE A 71 -6.35 -5.58 4.15
C ILE A 71 -6.61 -6.52 5.32
N ALA A 72 -6.62 -6.04 6.56
CA ALA A 72 -6.91 -6.88 7.72
C ALA A 72 -8.29 -7.57 7.60
N GLN A 73 -9.30 -6.82 7.17
CA GLN A 73 -10.64 -7.36 6.90
C GLN A 73 -10.63 -8.40 5.77
N ARG A 74 -9.99 -8.09 4.63
CA ARG A 74 -9.86 -9.04 3.53
C ARG A 74 -9.15 -10.31 3.98
N TRP A 75 -8.06 -10.18 4.74
CA TRP A 75 -7.27 -11.30 5.25
C TRP A 75 -8.09 -12.23 6.15
N ALA A 76 -8.92 -11.65 7.02
CA ALA A 76 -9.82 -12.42 7.89
C ALA A 76 -10.80 -13.28 7.09
N THR A 77 -11.22 -12.82 5.91
CA THR A 77 -12.14 -13.57 5.01
C THR A 77 -11.44 -14.59 4.11
N MET A 78 -10.11 -14.54 3.98
CA MET A 78 -9.35 -15.45 3.12
C MET A 78 -9.08 -16.78 3.82
N SER A 79 -9.14 -17.88 3.06
CA SER A 79 -8.69 -19.20 3.49
C SER A 79 -7.16 -19.23 3.65
N ALA A 80 -6.63 -20.25 4.34
CA ALA A 80 -5.18 -20.43 4.48
C ALA A 80 -4.48 -20.51 3.12
N ALA A 81 -5.00 -21.31 2.19
CA ALA A 81 -4.44 -21.43 0.83
C ALA A 81 -4.45 -20.09 0.06
N GLN A 82 -5.49 -19.28 0.23
CA GLN A 82 -5.55 -17.95 -0.40
C GLN A 82 -4.52 -16.98 0.19
N ARG A 83 -4.31 -17.04 1.51
CA ARG A 83 -3.28 -16.24 2.19
C ARG A 83 -1.88 -16.64 1.73
N ASP A 84 -1.62 -17.94 1.66
CA ASP A 84 -0.32 -18.47 1.19
C ASP A 84 -0.02 -18.04 -0.24
N GLN A 85 -1.02 -18.11 -1.13
CA GLN A 85 -0.88 -17.63 -2.50
C GLN A 85 -0.58 -16.14 -2.55
N ALA A 86 -1.34 -15.32 -1.82
CA ALA A 86 -1.11 -13.87 -1.77
C ALA A 86 0.30 -13.53 -1.25
N CYS A 87 0.81 -14.28 -0.27
CA CYS A 87 2.19 -14.13 0.20
C CYS A 87 3.22 -14.56 -0.83
N ALA A 88 2.96 -15.64 -1.60
CA ALA A 88 3.84 -16.07 -2.68
C ALA A 88 3.93 -15.00 -3.78
N ASP A 89 2.78 -14.49 -4.24
CA ASP A 89 2.70 -13.48 -5.30
C ASP A 89 3.47 -12.19 -4.93
N ILE A 90 3.40 -11.78 -3.67
CA ILE A 90 4.09 -10.58 -3.19
C ILE A 90 5.60 -10.82 -3.08
N ARG A 91 6.03 -11.98 -2.56
CA ARG A 91 7.45 -12.34 -2.52
C ARG A 91 8.06 -12.36 -3.92
N GLU A 92 7.34 -12.90 -4.89
CA GLU A 92 7.76 -12.92 -6.29
C GLU A 92 7.91 -11.50 -6.85
N GLN A 93 6.92 -10.62 -6.61
CA GLN A 93 6.99 -9.22 -7.05
C GLN A 93 8.15 -8.44 -6.39
N ILE A 94 8.41 -8.67 -5.11
CA ILE A 94 9.56 -8.07 -4.40
C ILE A 94 10.87 -8.56 -5.02
N ALA A 95 11.00 -9.86 -5.28
CA ALA A 95 12.18 -10.44 -5.90
C ALA A 95 12.39 -9.89 -7.33
N ALA A 96 11.32 -9.74 -8.11
CA ALA A 96 11.35 -9.22 -9.47
C ALA A 96 11.74 -7.72 -9.51
N THR A 97 11.20 -6.90 -8.60
CA THR A 97 11.57 -5.49 -8.49
C THR A 97 13.01 -5.29 -8.00
N ALA A 98 13.48 -6.12 -7.07
CA ALA A 98 14.88 -6.13 -6.66
C ALA A 98 15.83 -6.56 -7.80
N ALA A 99 15.37 -7.39 -8.74
CA ALA A 99 16.14 -7.75 -9.93
C ALA A 99 16.16 -6.64 -10.99
N ALA A 100 15.06 -5.88 -11.14
CA ALA A 100 14.95 -4.79 -12.10
C ALA A 100 15.66 -3.49 -11.69
N ALA A 101 16.08 -3.38 -10.41
CA ALA A 101 16.85 -2.25 -9.89
C ALA A 101 18.37 -2.45 -9.95
N ARG A 102 18.84 -3.54 -10.58
CA ARG A 102 20.26 -3.85 -10.85
C ARG A 102 20.56 -3.62 -12.33
#